data_AF-A0A0E0EPH2-F1
#
_entry.id   AF-A0A0E0EPH2-F1
#
_cell.length_a   1.000
_cell.length_b   1.000
_cell.length_c   1.000
_cell.angle_alpha   90.00
_cell.angle_beta   90.00
_cell.angle_gamma   90.00
#
_symmetry.space_group_name_H-M   'P 1'
#
loop_
_entity.id
_entity.type
_entity.pdbx_description
1 polymer ?
#
loop_
_entity_poly.entity_id
_entity_poly.type
_entity_poly.pdbx_seq_one_letter_code
_entity_poly.pdbx_strand_id
1 'polypeptide(L)'
;MPRQRPKKGERRIDAAIDHFTPMGYATADVRAVVKKLLQVVYGGNDGWPFLEEDSYRVVQEALFEKQEQEDHQQQPHPHPQII
;
A
#
# COMPACT_ATOMS: atom_id res chain seq x y z
N MET A 1 17.64 -8.07 26.83
CA MET A 1 16.47 -8.08 25.94
C MET A 1 16.96 -8.29 24.51
N PRO A 2 16.54 -9.33 23.78
CA PRO A 2 16.95 -9.49 22.39
C PRO A 2 16.30 -8.39 21.56
N ARG A 3 17.12 -7.45 21.07
CA ARG A 3 16.70 -6.41 20.12
C ARG A 3 16.28 -7.13 18.85
N GLN A 4 14.97 -7.29 18.65
CA GLN A 4 14.41 -7.84 17.42
C GLN A 4 14.97 -6.98 16.27
N ARG A 5 15.92 -7.53 15.52
CA ARG A 5 16.48 -6.82 14.37
C ARG A 5 15.30 -6.57 13.42
N PRO A 6 15.04 -5.31 13.03
CA PRO A 6 13.94 -5.03 12.12
C PRO A 6 14.15 -5.89 10.87
N LYS A 7 13.10 -6.62 10.49
CA LYS A 7 13.15 -7.50 9.32
C LYS A 7 13.51 -6.62 8.12
N LYS A 8 14.33 -7.12 7.19
CA LYS A 8 14.85 -6.35 6.05
C LYS A 8 13.74 -5.63 5.24
N GLY A 9 12.51 -6.15 5.27
CA GLY A 9 11.33 -5.51 4.71
C GLY A 9 10.86 -4.24 5.41
N GLU A 10 10.97 -4.12 6.73
CA GLU A 10 10.50 -2.95 7.49
C GLU A 10 11.22 -1.68 7.03
N ARG A 11 12.55 -1.74 6.90
CA ARG A 11 13.37 -0.59 6.45
C ARG A 11 12.99 -0.08 5.06
N ARG A 12 12.51 -0.98 4.19
CA ARG A 12 12.11 -0.60 2.83
C ARG A 12 10.69 -0.01 2.81
N ILE A 13 9.80 -0.45 3.71
CA ILE A 13 8.50 0.20 3.93
C ILE A 13 8.74 1.62 4.41
N ASP A 14 9.64 1.82 5.37
CA ASP A 14 10.02 3.16 5.83
C ASP A 14 10.56 4.03 4.68
N ALA A 15 11.35 3.46 3.76
CA ALA A 15 11.84 4.19 2.58
C ALA A 15 10.71 4.60 1.62
N ALA A 16 9.75 3.70 1.36
CA ALA A 16 8.57 4.04 0.56
C ALA A 16 7.73 5.13 1.26
N ILE A 17 7.54 5.02 2.57
CA ILE A 17 6.85 6.04 3.37
C ILE A 17 7.55 7.40 3.25
N ASP A 18 8.87 7.44 3.38
CA ASP A 18 9.66 8.68 3.25
C ASP A 18 9.49 9.33 1.88
N HIS A 19 9.36 8.52 0.81
CA HIS A 19 9.09 9.01 -0.55
C HIS A 19 7.69 9.63 -0.72
N PHE A 20 6.66 9.01 -0.13
CA PHE A 20 5.26 9.43 -0.28
C PHE A 20 4.78 10.44 0.77
N THR A 21 5.46 10.52 1.92
CA THR A 21 5.19 11.51 2.96
C THR A 21 5.22 12.96 2.45
N PRO A 22 6.24 13.41 1.67
CA PRO A 22 6.26 14.77 1.14
C PRO A 22 5.18 15.02 0.07
N MET A 23 4.59 13.96 -0.52
CA MET A 23 3.43 14.09 -1.41
C MET A 23 2.10 14.22 -0.65
N GLY A 24 2.09 14.04 0.67
CA GLY A 24 0.90 14.18 1.52
C GLY A 24 0.14 12.88 1.77
N TYR A 25 0.69 11.72 1.42
CA TYR A 25 0.05 10.43 1.70
C TYR A 25 0.22 10.02 3.16
N ALA A 26 -0.81 9.36 3.72
CA ALA A 26 -0.73 8.80 5.06
C ALA A 26 0.20 7.59 5.08
N THR A 27 1.09 7.54 6.08
CA THR A 27 2.06 6.45 6.26
C THR A 27 1.37 5.07 6.41
N ALA A 28 0.16 5.05 6.99
CA ALA A 28 -0.66 3.86 7.14
C ALA A 28 -1.11 3.31 5.78
N ASP A 29 -1.54 4.16 4.86
CA ASP A 29 -2.00 3.77 3.53
C ASP A 29 -0.84 3.25 2.67
N VAL A 30 0.27 3.98 2.66
CA VAL A 30 1.49 3.56 1.96
C VAL A 30 1.94 2.18 2.46
N ARG A 31 1.99 1.99 3.78
CA ARG A 31 2.35 0.69 4.38
C ARG A 31 1.38 -0.43 3.99
N ALA A 32 0.08 -0.15 3.98
CA ALA A 32 -0.94 -1.14 3.63
C ALA A 32 -0.82 -1.55 2.16
N VAL A 33 -0.68 -0.57 1.26
CA VAL A 33 -0.52 -0.78 -0.17
C VAL A 33 0.76 -1.55 -0.49
N VAL A 34 1.90 -1.14 0.07
CA VAL A 34 3.18 -1.83 -0.13
C VAL A 34 3.10 -3.28 0.33
N LYS A 35 2.51 -3.56 1.51
CA LYS A 35 2.29 -4.93 1.98
C LYS A 35 1.37 -5.72 1.05
N LYS A 36 0.27 -5.12 0.58
CA LYS A 36 -0.66 -5.74 -0.35
C LYS A 36 0.04 -6.09 -1.65
N LEU A 37 0.81 -5.17 -2.24
CA LEU A 37 1.57 -5.41 -3.46
C LEU A 37 2.63 -6.51 -3.30
N LEU A 38 3.41 -6.47 -2.22
CA LEU A 38 4.39 -7.53 -1.93
C LEU A 38 3.72 -8.90 -1.80
N GLN A 39 2.55 -8.96 -1.16
CA GLN A 39 1.83 -10.22 -0.94
C GLN A 39 1.11 -10.71 -2.21
N VAL A 40 0.49 -9.81 -2.97
CA VAL A 40 -0.36 -10.12 -4.14
C VAL A 40 0.48 -10.36 -5.40
N VAL A 41 1.52 -9.56 -5.63
CA VAL A 41 2.28 -9.56 -6.89
C VAL A 41 3.53 -10.44 -6.80
N TYR A 42 4.25 -10.38 -5.68
CA TYR A 42 5.59 -10.97 -5.57
C TYR A 42 5.73 -12.06 -4.50
N GLY A 43 4.66 -12.38 -3.76
CA GLY A 43 4.67 -13.43 -2.74
C GLY A 43 5.57 -13.15 -1.53
N GLY A 44 5.98 -11.90 -1.29
CA GLY A 44 6.75 -11.52 -0.11
C GLY A 44 7.91 -10.56 -0.40
N ASN A 45 8.99 -10.71 0.37
CA ASN A 45 10.06 -9.71 0.49
C ASN A 45 11.07 -9.68 -0.67
N ASP A 46 10.84 -10.48 -1.70
CA ASP A 46 11.63 -10.54 -2.94
C ASP A 46 11.09 -9.60 -4.02
N GLY A 47 9.88 -9.04 -3.86
CA GLY A 47 9.29 -8.06 -4.77
C GLY A 47 9.81 -6.63 -4.67
N TRP A 48 10.61 -6.35 -3.63
CA TRP A 48 11.15 -5.03 -3.35
C TRP A 48 11.97 -4.38 -4.47
N PRO A 49 12.96 -5.06 -5.09
CA PRO A 49 13.73 -4.45 -6.17
C PRO A 49 12.84 -3.97 -7.32
N PHE A 50 11.75 -4.66 -7.64
CA PHE A 50 10.81 -4.23 -8.68
C PHE A 50 10.03 -2.96 -8.30
N LEU A 51 9.65 -2.83 -7.02
CA LEU A 51 9.00 -1.62 -6.50
C LEU A 51 9.96 -0.42 -6.52
N GLU A 52 11.24 -0.66 -6.22
CA GLU A 52 12.28 0.37 -6.25
C GLU A 52 12.69 0.76 -7.69
N GLU A 53 12.72 -0.20 -8.62
CA GLU A 53 13.09 0.03 -10.04
C GLU A 53 12.15 1.00 -10.74
N ASP A 54 10.85 0.88 -10.49
CA ASP A 54 9.81 1.75 -11.08
C ASP A 54 9.57 3.03 -10.25
N SER A 55 10.49 3.41 -9.36
CA SER A 55 10.34 4.57 -8.45
C SER A 55 9.02 4.55 -7.67
N TYR A 56 8.60 3.37 -7.20
CA TYR A 56 7.34 3.17 -6.50
C TYR A 56 6.07 3.54 -7.29
N ARG A 57 6.14 3.64 -8.63
CA ARG A 57 4.96 3.93 -9.47
C ARG A 57 3.79 2.98 -9.21
N VAL A 58 4.08 1.68 -9.07
CA VAL A 58 3.07 0.65 -8.74
C VAL A 58 2.42 0.91 -7.37
N VAL A 59 3.18 1.43 -6.40
CA VAL A 59 2.64 1.83 -5.09
C VAL A 59 1.69 3.02 -5.23
N GLN A 60 2.05 4.00 -6.07
CA GLN A 60 1.21 5.15 -6.35
C GLN A 60 -0.11 4.74 -7.04
N GLU A 61 -0.05 3.89 -8.06
CA GLU A 61 -1.26 3.39 -8.73
C GLU A 61 -2.15 2.60 -7.77
N ALA A 62 -1.57 1.76 -6.93
CA ALA A 62 -2.34 1.02 -5.93
C ALA A 62 -2.88 1.90 -4.78
N LEU A 63 -2.25 3.05 -4.49
CA LEU A 63 -2.81 4.06 -3.59
C LEU A 63 -4.05 4.73 -4.18
N PHE A 64 -4.03 5.07 -5.48
CA PHE A 64 -5.21 5.58 -6.17
C PHE A 64 -6.33 4.54 -6.17
N GLU A 65 -6.03 3.30 -6.55
CA GLU A 65 -7.02 2.23 -6.58
C GLU A 65 -7.64 1.98 -5.19
N LYS A 66 -6.82 2.02 -4.12
CA LYS A 66 -7.30 1.90 -2.74
C LYS A 66 -8.28 3.02 -2.40
N GLN A 67 -7.94 4.27 -2.74
CA GLN A 67 -8.80 5.42 -2.48
C GLN A 67 -10.11 5.34 -3.27
N GLU A 68 -10.06 4.89 -4.53
CA GLU A 68 -11.26 4.66 -5.36
C GLU A 68 -12.13 3.52 -4.82
N GLN A 69 -11.51 2.43 -4.36
CA GLN A 69 -12.22 1.31 -3.71
C GLN A 69 -12.86 1.74 -2.40
N GLU A 70 -12.19 2.55 -1.58
CA GLU A 70 -12.73 3.06 -0.32
C GLU A 70 -13.92 4.02 -0.56
N ASP A 71 -13.84 4.86 -1.60
CA ASP A 71 -14.95 5.71 -2.04
C ASP A 71 -16.14 4.89 -2.55
N HIS A 72 -15.89 3.86 -3.38
CA HIS A 72 -16.94 2.98 -3.88
C HIS A 72 -17.55 2.05 -2.82
N GLN A 73 -16.77 1.60 -1.83
CA GLN A 73 -17.24 0.70 -0.78
C GLN A 73 -18.10 1.42 0.26
N GLN A 74 -18.03 2.75 0.36
CA GLN A 74 -18.90 3.56 1.22
C GLN A 74 -20.26 3.91 0.57
N GLN A 75 -20.57 3.38 -0.62
CA GLN A 75 -21.95 3.38 -1.10
C GLN A 75 -22.69 2.16 -0.50
N PRO A 76 -23.55 2.32 0.52
CA PRO A 76 -24.54 1.31 0.80
C PRO A 76 -25.43 1.21 -0.43
N HIS A 77 -25.35 0.07 -1.11
CA HIS A 77 -26.35 -0.47 -2.03
C HIS A 77 -27.70 0.23 -1.84
N PRO A 78 -28.19 1.04 -2.81
CA PRO A 78 -29.58 1.47 -2.75
C PRO A 78 -30.41 0.21 -2.93
N HIS A 79 -30.99 -0.25 -1.83
CA HIS A 79 -32.01 -1.29 -1.83
C HIS A 79 -33.05 -0.85 -2.86
N PRO A 80 -33.31 -1.60 -3.95
CA PRO A 80 -34.34 -1.21 -4.88
C PRO A 80 -35.67 -1.24 -4.12
N GLN A 81 -36.30 -0.06 -3.98
CA GLN A 81 -37.71 0.05 -3.63
C GLN A 81 -38.49 -0.59 -4.77
N ILE A 82 -38.94 -1.82 -4.57
CA ILE A 82 -39.98 -2.43 -5.39
C ILE A 82 -41.31 -1.98 -4.80
N ILE A 83 -42.05 -1.26 -5.66
CA ILE A 83 -43.40 -0.72 -5.51
C ILE A 83 -44.42 -1.86 -5.44
#